data_AF-A0A918FPM9-F1
#
_entry.id   AF-A0A918FPM9-F1
#
_cell.length_a   1.000
_cell.length_b   1.000
_cell.length_c   1.000
_cell.angle_alpha   90.00
_cell.angle_beta   90.00
_cell.angle_gamma   90.00
#
_symmetry.space_group_name_H-M   'P 1'
#
loop_
_entity.id
_entity.type
_entity.pdbx_description
1 polymer ?
#
loop_
_entity_poly.entity_id
_entity_poly.type
_entity_poly.pdbx_seq_one_letter_code
_entity_poly.pdbx_strand_id
1 'polypeptide(L)'
;MPFADNLAARMAKPDFWPLYLFDDQELEAYEEAREDEEAEEEVFRAEFLLDRGLGLRLKFEPGVGYVDLAVLSPESAEAETAGWDDMAHFHPHVMPWPELDLLCRAAALHDPALRHPGPMLALLLRFAFLSEDEDLDAITPLADAAFAAVRPTETSGGAISGAVGVREETRDWFDLRDLRGAGIEWTVRPDGCRAVTQHDRDGMPLYSLREPASDDFPFTTWSRLLVRAAELLDAIRADPAVHTAEVQAALDRCTGPDGHQNLGPLSEALCRAGFSQTALLRAVSEPVAVAEAAWAVETLAGLGQGKLTAAWFGGSPLADSRSWRLSLTLPAAGRPWRFAQEIAGELSAALQEAGLGRAETNGSTSVQSEHGGYVHRADHLEVLIRDDLPGGVRVISQLLHRHQPAATAVLKHAEKPYENIPLVDPST
;
A
#
# COMPACT_ATOMS: atom_id res chain seq x y z
N MET A 1 -5.14 -22.68 1.62
CA MET A 1 -4.93 -21.22 1.62
C MET A 1 -5.27 -20.73 3.03
N PRO A 2 -4.54 -19.74 3.57
CA PRO A 2 -4.74 -19.20 4.93
C PRO A 2 -5.99 -18.33 5.06
N PHE A 3 -6.50 -17.86 3.94
CA PHE A 3 -7.74 -17.10 3.87
C PHE A 3 -8.92 -18.04 4.06
N ALA A 4 -9.99 -17.55 4.71
CA ALA A 4 -11.29 -18.16 4.52
C ALA A 4 -11.56 -18.25 2.99
N ASP A 5 -12.08 -19.39 2.53
CA ASP A 5 -12.20 -19.68 1.09
C ASP A 5 -12.93 -18.56 0.31
N ASN A 6 -13.81 -17.82 0.99
CA ASN A 6 -14.52 -16.67 0.42
C ASN A 6 -13.61 -15.48 0.08
N LEU A 7 -12.63 -15.12 0.91
CA LEU A 7 -11.75 -13.97 0.66
C LEU A 7 -10.76 -14.27 -0.47
N ALA A 8 -10.16 -15.46 -0.52
CA ALA A 8 -9.29 -15.84 -1.64
C ALA A 8 -10.04 -15.83 -2.98
N ALA A 9 -11.27 -16.38 -3.00
CA ALA A 9 -12.12 -16.32 -4.19
C ALA A 9 -12.51 -14.88 -4.55
N ARG A 10 -12.78 -14.04 -3.54
CA ARG A 10 -13.10 -12.62 -3.74
C ARG A 10 -11.93 -11.84 -4.31
N MET A 11 -10.71 -12.04 -3.79
CA MET A 11 -9.47 -11.37 -4.24
C MET A 11 -9.13 -11.65 -5.71
N ALA A 12 -9.60 -12.76 -6.25
CA ALA A 12 -9.42 -13.11 -7.66
C ALA A 12 -10.41 -12.39 -8.60
N LYS A 13 -11.46 -11.75 -8.07
CA LYS A 13 -12.39 -10.98 -8.89
C LYS A 13 -11.74 -9.63 -9.31
N PRO A 14 -11.96 -9.16 -10.56
CA PRO A 14 -11.31 -7.95 -11.07
C PRO A 14 -11.60 -6.67 -10.26
N ASP A 15 -12.79 -6.59 -9.69
CA ASP A 15 -13.31 -5.46 -8.91
C ASP A 15 -12.81 -5.43 -7.46
N PHE A 16 -12.25 -6.54 -6.93
CA PHE A 16 -11.86 -6.58 -5.52
C PHE A 16 -10.79 -5.55 -5.17
N TRP A 17 -9.74 -5.45 -5.97
CA TRP A 17 -8.62 -4.57 -5.65
C TRP A 17 -8.96 -3.09 -5.82
N PRO A 18 -9.67 -2.66 -6.87
CA PRO A 18 -10.24 -1.33 -6.92
C PRO A 18 -11.13 -1.03 -5.70
N LEU A 19 -12.05 -1.93 -5.33
CA LEU A 19 -12.88 -1.76 -4.13
C LEU A 19 -12.06 -1.70 -2.84
N TYR A 20 -11.09 -2.60 -2.69
CA TYR A 20 -10.22 -2.64 -1.53
C TYR A 20 -9.29 -1.43 -1.47
N LEU A 21 -8.92 -0.83 -2.60
CA LEU A 21 -8.08 0.36 -2.68
C LEU A 21 -8.89 1.66 -2.83
N PHE A 22 -10.23 1.57 -2.70
CA PHE A 22 -11.14 2.71 -2.61
C PHE A 22 -11.14 3.55 -3.88
N ASP A 23 -11.26 2.86 -5.01
CA ASP A 23 -11.68 3.53 -6.23
C ASP A 23 -13.15 3.94 -6.09
N ASP A 24 -13.40 5.25 -6.00
CA ASP A 24 -14.73 5.84 -5.80
C ASP A 24 -15.75 5.36 -6.85
N GLN A 25 -15.31 5.16 -8.10
CA GLN A 25 -16.21 4.72 -9.18
C GLN A 25 -16.64 3.28 -8.96
N GLU A 26 -15.72 2.42 -8.54
CA GLU A 26 -16.02 1.03 -8.26
C GLU A 26 -16.84 0.89 -6.97
N LEU A 27 -16.61 1.75 -5.97
CA LEU A 27 -17.44 1.78 -4.76
C LEU A 27 -18.88 2.22 -5.08
N GLU A 28 -19.07 3.31 -5.84
CA GLU A 28 -20.39 3.75 -6.31
C GLU A 28 -21.07 2.66 -7.16
N ALA A 29 -20.35 2.03 -8.08
CA ALA A 29 -20.87 0.93 -8.88
C ALA A 29 -21.27 -0.30 -8.04
N TYR A 30 -20.51 -0.61 -6.99
CA TYR A 30 -20.82 -1.69 -6.06
C TYR A 30 -22.04 -1.36 -5.21
N GLU A 31 -22.17 -0.13 -4.71
CA GLU A 31 -23.34 0.33 -3.97
C GLU A 31 -24.60 0.31 -4.86
N GLU A 32 -24.54 0.85 -6.08
CA GLU A 32 -25.65 0.83 -7.05
C GLU A 32 -26.09 -0.61 -7.37
N ALA A 33 -25.14 -1.52 -7.61
CA ALA A 33 -25.46 -2.93 -7.87
C ALA A 33 -26.13 -3.63 -6.66
N ARG A 34 -25.84 -3.16 -5.44
CA ARG A 34 -26.40 -3.71 -4.21
C ARG A 34 -27.77 -3.14 -3.86
N GLU A 35 -28.11 -1.92 -4.30
CA GLU A 35 -29.45 -1.35 -4.08
C GLU A 35 -30.56 -2.20 -4.74
N ASP A 36 -30.22 -2.92 -5.81
CA ASP A 36 -31.13 -3.80 -6.55
C ASP A 36 -31.24 -5.23 -5.94
N GLU A 37 -30.35 -5.61 -5.03
CA GLU A 37 -30.31 -6.93 -4.39
C GLU A 37 -30.54 -6.80 -2.87
N GLU A 38 -31.50 -7.53 -2.27
CA GLU A 38 -31.59 -7.71 -0.81
C GLU A 38 -30.41 -8.56 -0.28
N ALA A 39 -29.18 -8.22 -0.67
CA ALA A 39 -27.97 -8.96 -0.37
C ALA A 39 -27.58 -8.76 1.10
N GLU A 40 -27.17 -9.85 1.75
CA GLU A 40 -26.56 -9.81 3.07
C GLU A 40 -25.27 -8.98 3.04
N GLU A 41 -24.92 -8.32 4.15
CA GLU A 41 -23.67 -7.57 4.26
C GLU A 41 -22.47 -8.52 4.08
N GLU A 42 -21.71 -8.33 3.00
CA GLU A 42 -20.50 -9.08 2.76
C GLU A 42 -19.42 -8.64 3.76
N VAL A 43 -18.98 -9.57 4.61
CA VAL A 43 -17.86 -9.35 5.54
C VAL A 43 -16.75 -10.34 5.26
N PHE A 44 -15.60 -9.83 4.84
CA PHE A 44 -14.40 -10.63 4.58
C PHE A 44 -13.41 -10.52 5.73
N ARG A 45 -12.73 -11.63 6.04
CA ARG A 45 -11.73 -11.70 7.11
C ARG A 45 -10.48 -12.43 6.64
N ALA A 46 -9.32 -11.87 6.97
CA ALA A 46 -8.03 -12.55 6.88
C ALA A 46 -7.38 -12.58 8.26
N GLU A 47 -6.87 -13.75 8.66
CA GLU A 47 -6.09 -13.90 9.89
C GLU A 47 -4.67 -14.33 9.53
N PHE A 48 -3.69 -13.57 9.99
CA PHE A 48 -2.27 -13.81 9.79
C PHE A 48 -1.64 -14.16 11.14
N LEU A 49 -1.70 -15.45 11.49
CA LEU A 49 -1.21 -15.94 12.77
C LEU A 49 0.31 -16.13 12.76
N LEU A 50 0.95 -15.81 13.88
CA LEU A 50 2.38 -16.05 14.11
C LEU A 50 2.62 -17.18 15.13
N ASP A 51 1.78 -17.28 16.16
CA ASP A 51 1.87 -18.34 17.16
C ASP A 51 0.62 -18.42 18.05
N ARG A 52 0.06 -19.61 18.28
CA ARG A 52 -0.97 -19.89 19.31
C ARG A 52 -2.06 -18.80 19.47
N GLY A 53 -2.57 -18.25 18.37
CA GLY A 53 -3.61 -17.22 18.38
C GLY A 53 -3.11 -15.76 18.51
N LEU A 54 -1.81 -15.54 18.60
CA LEU A 54 -1.15 -14.24 18.40
C LEU A 54 -0.99 -14.01 16.90
N GLY A 55 -1.47 -12.86 16.40
CA GLY A 55 -1.43 -12.55 14.98
C GLY A 55 -2.11 -11.23 14.65
N LEU A 56 -2.36 -11.02 13.36
CA LEU A 56 -3.17 -9.91 12.86
C LEU A 56 -4.47 -10.41 12.27
N ARG A 57 -5.53 -9.61 12.41
CA ARG A 57 -6.80 -9.82 11.71
C ARG A 57 -7.13 -8.58 10.89
N LEU A 58 -7.42 -8.80 9.62
CA LEU A 58 -7.98 -7.81 8.72
C LEU A 58 -9.47 -8.12 8.54
N LYS A 59 -10.33 -7.13 8.74
CA LYS A 59 -11.76 -7.18 8.42
C LYS A 59 -12.03 -6.19 7.29
N PHE A 60 -12.74 -6.62 6.24
CA PHE A 60 -13.16 -5.76 5.13
C PHE A 60 -14.66 -5.89 4.89
N GLU A 61 -15.35 -4.76 4.89
CA GLU A 61 -16.79 -4.62 4.70
C GLU A 61 -17.02 -3.63 3.54
N PRO A 62 -17.02 -4.11 2.27
CA PRO A 62 -17.14 -3.24 1.11
C PRO A 62 -18.43 -2.41 1.11
N GLY A 63 -19.54 -2.96 1.60
CA GLY A 63 -20.84 -2.27 1.60
C GLY A 63 -20.92 -1.03 2.49
N VAL A 64 -19.92 -0.77 3.33
CA VAL A 64 -19.79 0.46 4.13
C VAL A 64 -18.39 1.09 3.99
N GLY A 65 -17.58 0.64 3.01
CA GLY A 65 -16.22 1.13 2.82
C GLY A 65 -15.33 1.00 4.05
N TYR A 66 -15.49 -0.06 4.86
CA TYR A 66 -14.76 -0.18 6.14
C TYR A 66 -13.70 -1.27 6.10
N VAL A 67 -12.47 -0.92 6.48
CA VAL A 67 -11.36 -1.85 6.70
C VAL A 67 -10.79 -1.67 8.11
N ASP A 68 -10.77 -2.73 8.90
CA ASP A 68 -10.18 -2.75 10.25
C ASP A 68 -8.99 -3.69 10.31
N LEU A 69 -7.91 -3.20 10.92
CA LEU A 69 -6.75 -3.99 11.30
C LEU A 69 -6.71 -4.12 12.81
N ALA A 70 -6.74 -5.36 13.31
CA ALA A 70 -6.69 -5.67 14.72
C ALA A 70 -5.57 -6.67 15.06
N VAL A 71 -5.08 -6.60 16.29
CA VAL A 71 -4.16 -7.59 16.85
C VAL A 71 -4.96 -8.67 17.57
N LEU A 72 -4.64 -9.93 17.26
CA LEU A 72 -5.14 -11.10 17.97
C LEU A 72 -4.17 -11.47 19.09
N SER A 73 -4.72 -11.85 20.25
CA SER A 73 -3.94 -12.27 21.42
C SER A 73 -4.57 -13.52 22.03
N PRO A 74 -3.78 -14.52 22.46
CA PRO A 74 -4.32 -15.63 23.24
C PRO A 74 -4.83 -15.21 24.62
N GLU A 75 -4.44 -14.03 25.11
CA GLU A 75 -4.85 -13.50 26.42
C GLU A 75 -6.21 -12.78 26.38
N SER A 76 -6.72 -12.47 25.19
CA SER A 76 -8.00 -11.78 24.99
C SER A 76 -8.91 -12.59 24.08
N ALA A 77 -10.20 -12.63 24.41
CA ALA A 77 -11.20 -13.22 23.52
C ALA A 77 -11.55 -12.30 22.33
N GLU A 78 -11.31 -11.00 22.48
CA GLU A 78 -11.60 -9.97 21.48
C GLU A 78 -10.29 -9.47 20.87
N ALA A 79 -10.29 -9.25 19.55
CA ALA A 79 -9.15 -8.62 18.89
C ALA A 79 -9.15 -7.12 19.19
N GLU A 80 -7.96 -6.55 19.37
CA GLU A 80 -7.77 -5.14 19.71
C GLU A 80 -7.45 -4.35 18.43
N THR A 81 -8.28 -3.37 18.08
CA THR A 81 -8.08 -2.54 16.87
C THR A 81 -6.75 -1.77 16.96
N ALA A 82 -5.95 -1.88 15.90
CA ALA A 82 -4.68 -1.17 15.72
C ALA A 82 -4.83 0.02 14.77
N GLY A 83 -5.79 -0.03 13.85
CA GLY A 83 -6.15 1.07 12.95
C GLY A 83 -7.28 0.66 12.01
N TRP A 84 -7.91 1.64 11.38
CA TRP A 84 -9.00 1.41 10.44
C TRP A 84 -9.01 2.43 9.31
N ASP A 85 -9.83 2.19 8.31
CA ASP A 85 -10.08 3.09 7.20
C ASP A 85 -11.55 3.03 6.80
N ASP A 86 -12.26 4.15 6.92
CA ASP A 86 -13.71 4.30 6.76
C ASP A 86 -14.09 5.50 5.88
N MET A 87 -13.12 6.06 5.13
CA MET A 87 -13.24 7.26 4.28
C MET A 87 -13.60 8.58 4.99
N ALA A 88 -13.96 8.55 6.27
CA ALA A 88 -14.45 9.73 6.99
C ALA A 88 -13.51 10.12 8.16
N HIS A 89 -13.13 9.14 8.97
CA HIS A 89 -12.32 9.30 10.17
C HIS A 89 -11.25 8.19 10.24
N PHE A 90 -10.56 7.98 9.12
CA PHE A 90 -9.59 6.91 8.93
C PHE A 90 -8.35 7.09 9.82
N HIS A 91 -7.79 6.00 10.34
CA HIS A 91 -6.52 5.92 11.09
C HIS A 91 -5.61 4.79 10.53
N PRO A 92 -5.23 4.85 9.25
CA PRO A 92 -4.49 3.79 8.58
C PRO A 92 -2.99 3.84 8.87
N HIS A 93 -2.43 4.93 9.42
CA HIS A 93 -0.99 5.08 9.59
C HIS A 93 -0.48 4.29 10.81
N VAL A 94 -0.44 2.97 10.68
CA VAL A 94 -0.20 2.04 11.79
C VAL A 94 1.26 1.61 11.86
N MET A 95 1.91 1.30 10.74
CA MET A 95 3.23 0.66 10.80
C MET A 95 4.26 1.29 9.86
N PRO A 96 5.52 1.46 10.32
CA PRO A 96 6.63 1.73 9.42
C PRO A 96 6.97 0.45 8.63
N TRP A 97 7.71 0.60 7.53
CA TRP A 97 8.00 -0.53 6.65
C TRP A 97 8.72 -1.72 7.34
N PRO A 98 9.72 -1.51 8.22
CA PRO A 98 10.41 -2.63 8.86
C PRO A 98 9.50 -3.50 9.73
N GLU A 99 8.45 -2.92 10.34
CA GLU A 99 7.47 -3.70 11.10
C GLU A 99 6.59 -4.53 10.15
N LEU A 100 6.12 -3.95 9.04
CA LEU A 100 5.33 -4.67 8.03
C LEU A 100 6.10 -5.85 7.41
N ASP A 101 7.33 -5.61 6.96
CA ASP A 101 8.18 -6.65 6.36
C ASP A 101 8.51 -7.76 7.38
N LEU A 102 8.81 -7.40 8.64
CA LEU A 102 9.03 -8.37 9.71
C LEU A 102 7.83 -9.31 9.91
N LEU A 103 6.63 -8.72 10.01
CA LEU A 103 5.40 -9.47 10.26
C LEU A 103 5.05 -10.38 9.08
N CYS A 104 5.22 -9.91 7.84
CA CYS A 104 4.98 -10.73 6.65
C CYS A 104 5.96 -11.92 6.55
N ARG A 105 7.25 -11.69 6.81
CA ARG A 105 8.25 -12.77 6.86
C ARG A 105 7.90 -13.80 7.93
N ALA A 106 7.56 -13.35 9.14
CA ALA A 106 7.21 -14.23 10.24
C ALA A 106 5.94 -15.05 9.95
N ALA A 107 4.92 -14.43 9.35
CA ALA A 107 3.70 -15.13 8.95
C ALA A 107 3.97 -16.18 7.88
N ALA A 108 4.84 -15.89 6.91
CA ALA A 108 5.25 -16.86 5.89
C ALA A 108 6.01 -18.06 6.48
N LEU A 109 6.81 -17.86 7.55
CA LEU A 109 7.47 -18.96 8.28
C LEU A 109 6.49 -19.80 9.09
N HIS A 110 5.41 -19.19 9.60
CA HIS A 110 4.36 -19.85 10.36
C HIS A 110 3.41 -20.66 9.48
N ASP A 111 2.90 -20.05 8.41
CA ASP A 111 2.07 -20.69 7.40
C ASP A 111 2.76 -20.64 6.03
N PRO A 112 3.36 -21.76 5.57
CA PRO A 112 3.99 -21.82 4.28
C PRO A 112 3.06 -21.48 3.11
N ALA A 113 1.73 -21.56 3.24
CA ALA A 113 0.81 -21.13 2.19
C ALA A 113 0.81 -19.60 2.00
N LEU A 114 1.24 -18.82 2.99
CA LEU A 114 1.53 -17.38 2.86
C LEU A 114 2.92 -17.21 2.24
N ARG A 115 2.97 -16.81 0.97
CA ARG A 115 4.22 -16.34 0.36
C ARG A 115 4.53 -14.91 0.80
N HIS A 116 5.81 -14.59 0.88
CA HIS A 116 6.32 -13.23 1.06
C HIS A 116 7.31 -12.93 -0.07
N PRO A 117 7.26 -11.76 -0.73
CA PRO A 117 6.10 -10.87 -0.79
C PRO A 117 4.88 -11.61 -1.35
N GLY A 118 3.67 -11.17 -0.99
CA GLY A 118 2.45 -11.87 -1.36
C GLY A 118 1.18 -11.26 -0.78
N PRO A 119 0.10 -12.06 -0.66
CA PRO A 119 -1.22 -11.57 -0.27
C PRO A 119 -1.29 -10.76 1.03
N MET A 120 -0.56 -11.18 2.06
CA MET A 120 -0.51 -10.44 3.34
C MET A 120 0.09 -9.05 3.14
N LEU A 121 1.22 -8.95 2.43
CA LEU A 121 1.86 -7.68 2.14
C LEU A 121 0.91 -6.78 1.35
N ALA A 122 0.35 -7.27 0.24
CA ALA A 122 -0.56 -6.49 -0.61
C ALA A 122 -1.77 -5.91 0.15
N LEU A 123 -2.36 -6.69 1.07
CA LEU A 123 -3.47 -6.22 1.89
C LEU A 123 -3.01 -5.20 2.94
N LEU A 124 -1.91 -5.46 3.63
CA LEU A 124 -1.44 -4.65 4.76
C LEU A 124 -0.67 -3.38 4.34
N LEU A 125 -0.27 -3.24 3.07
CA LEU A 125 0.27 -1.99 2.52
C LEU A 125 -0.64 -0.79 2.80
N ARG A 126 -1.97 -1.03 2.87
CA ARG A 126 -2.95 -0.01 3.29
C ARG A 126 -2.57 0.68 4.60
N PHE A 127 -2.04 -0.09 5.55
CA PHE A 127 -1.77 0.32 6.92
C PHE A 127 -0.32 0.73 7.17
N ALA A 128 0.50 0.71 6.12
CA ALA A 128 1.88 1.16 6.16
C ALA A 128 2.04 2.50 5.43
N PHE A 129 3.02 3.27 5.88
CA PHE A 129 3.36 4.55 5.28
C PHE A 129 4.86 4.77 5.26
N LEU A 130 5.31 5.65 4.36
CA LEU A 130 6.71 5.96 4.16
C LEU A 130 7.08 7.21 4.96
N SER A 131 8.13 7.09 5.77
CA SER A 131 8.80 8.21 6.44
C SER A 131 10.16 8.48 5.80
N GLU A 132 10.83 9.57 6.21
CA GLU A 132 12.08 10.06 5.60
C GLU A 132 13.19 9.00 5.46
N ASP A 133 13.30 8.12 6.46
CA ASP A 133 14.39 7.14 6.55
C ASP A 133 14.12 5.83 5.78
N GLU A 134 13.00 5.73 5.07
CA GLU A 134 12.60 4.50 4.40
C GLU A 134 13.33 4.28 3.05
N ASP A 135 13.86 3.07 2.86
CA ASP A 135 14.66 2.71 1.69
C ASP A 135 13.80 2.20 0.54
N LEU A 136 13.54 3.07 -0.44
CA LEU A 136 12.71 2.73 -1.60
C LEU A 136 13.28 1.59 -2.44
N ASP A 137 14.60 1.39 -2.45
CA ASP A 137 15.26 0.33 -3.22
C ASP A 137 14.91 -1.05 -2.63
N ALA A 138 14.71 -1.13 -1.32
CA ALA A 138 14.22 -2.32 -0.65
C ALA A 138 12.69 -2.48 -0.75
N ILE A 139 11.94 -1.39 -0.69
CA ILE A 139 10.48 -1.39 -0.57
C ILE A 139 9.80 -1.70 -1.90
N THR A 140 10.20 -0.99 -2.95
CA THR A 140 9.50 -0.98 -4.24
C THR A 140 9.40 -2.38 -4.85
N PRO A 141 10.47 -3.19 -4.89
CA PRO A 141 10.39 -4.55 -5.46
C PRO A 141 9.49 -5.49 -4.66
N LEU A 142 9.40 -5.32 -3.34
CA LEU A 142 8.55 -6.14 -2.48
C LEU A 142 7.08 -5.79 -2.64
N ALA A 143 6.74 -4.50 -2.66
CA ALA A 143 5.39 -4.03 -2.91
C ALA A 143 4.89 -4.46 -4.30
N ASP A 144 5.74 -4.29 -5.32
CA ASP A 144 5.41 -4.67 -6.71
C ASP A 144 5.18 -6.17 -6.87
N ALA A 145 6.07 -6.98 -6.31
CA ALA A 145 5.92 -8.44 -6.31
C ALA A 145 4.70 -8.91 -5.50
N ALA A 146 4.32 -8.20 -4.42
CA ALA A 146 3.10 -8.52 -3.67
C ALA A 146 1.85 -8.32 -4.52
N PHE A 147 1.73 -7.18 -5.22
CA PHE A 147 0.62 -6.94 -6.13
C PHE A 147 0.62 -7.89 -7.33
N ALA A 148 1.79 -8.21 -7.89
CA ALA A 148 1.91 -9.20 -8.96
C ALA A 148 1.43 -10.60 -8.52
N ALA A 149 1.68 -11.00 -7.26
CA ALA A 149 1.25 -12.28 -6.73
C ALA A 149 -0.27 -12.41 -6.60
N VAL A 150 -0.98 -11.31 -6.38
CA VAL A 150 -2.45 -11.30 -6.20
C VAL A 150 -3.21 -10.84 -7.45
N ARG A 151 -2.54 -10.14 -8.38
CA ARG A 151 -3.08 -9.72 -9.68
C ARG A 151 -2.11 -10.06 -10.81
N PRO A 152 -1.99 -11.34 -11.18
CA PRO A 152 -1.16 -11.74 -12.31
C PRO A 152 -1.69 -11.09 -13.60
N THR A 153 -0.85 -10.37 -14.33
CA THR A 153 -1.18 -9.90 -15.68
C THR A 153 -0.87 -10.99 -16.69
N GLU A 154 -1.49 -11.00 -17.87
CA GLU A 154 -1.16 -11.98 -18.92
C GLU A 154 0.33 -11.92 -19.33
N THR A 155 0.97 -10.76 -19.18
CA THR A 155 2.41 -10.53 -19.37
C THR A 155 3.29 -11.08 -18.23
N SER A 156 2.71 -11.47 -17.09
CA SER A 156 3.43 -12.08 -15.95
C SER A 156 3.75 -13.56 -16.16
N GLY A 157 3.34 -14.14 -17.30
CA GLY A 157 3.56 -15.54 -17.66
C GLY A 157 5.01 -15.83 -18.06
N GLY A 158 5.87 -16.13 -17.08
CA GLY A 158 6.97 -17.08 -17.27
C GLY A 158 8.38 -16.53 -17.52
N ALA A 159 8.64 -15.24 -17.32
CA ALA A 159 10.01 -14.74 -17.27
C ALA A 159 10.26 -13.95 -15.98
N ILE A 160 11.41 -14.18 -15.35
CA ILE A 160 12.08 -13.22 -14.48
C ILE A 160 12.45 -12.02 -15.37
N SER A 161 11.44 -11.25 -15.77
CA SER A 161 11.56 -10.14 -16.68
C SER A 161 11.45 -8.91 -15.81
N GLY A 162 12.54 -8.15 -15.70
CA GLY A 162 12.52 -6.79 -15.16
C GLY A 162 11.66 -5.92 -16.06
N ALA A 163 10.35 -5.94 -15.82
CA ALA A 163 9.40 -5.05 -16.47
C ALA A 163 9.93 -3.61 -16.32
N VAL A 164 9.95 -2.89 -17.43
CA VAL A 164 10.38 -1.49 -17.46
C VAL A 164 9.27 -0.66 -16.83
N GLY A 165 9.33 -0.50 -15.51
CA GLY A 165 8.39 0.30 -14.71
C GLY A 165 7.74 -0.48 -13.57
N VAL A 166 7.25 0.26 -12.57
CA VAL A 166 6.41 -0.30 -11.49
C VAL A 166 4.99 -0.49 -11.96
N ARG A 167 4.27 -1.39 -11.31
CA ARG A 167 2.84 -1.52 -11.49
C ARG A 167 2.09 -0.29 -10.99
N GLU A 168 0.91 -0.08 -11.56
CA GLU A 168 0.03 1.03 -11.18
C GLU A 168 -0.35 0.96 -9.70
N GLU A 169 -0.65 -0.23 -9.16
CA GLU A 169 -1.03 -0.37 -7.75
C GLU A 169 0.12 0.00 -6.81
N THR A 170 1.36 -0.34 -7.18
CA THR A 170 2.57 0.06 -6.47
C THR A 170 2.74 1.57 -6.47
N ARG A 171 2.50 2.21 -7.63
CA ARG A 171 2.60 3.66 -7.79
C ARG A 171 1.50 4.40 -7.03
N ASP A 172 0.26 3.92 -7.11
CA ASP A 172 -0.89 4.45 -6.37
C ASP A 172 -0.67 4.38 -4.87
N TRP A 173 -0.24 3.22 -4.36
CA TRP A 173 0.10 3.05 -2.95
C TRP A 173 1.17 4.04 -2.52
N PHE A 174 2.26 4.16 -3.29
CA PHE A 174 3.32 5.12 -3.01
C PHE A 174 2.77 6.55 -2.91
N ASP A 175 1.98 7.00 -3.89
CA ASP A 175 1.44 8.37 -3.90
C ASP A 175 0.47 8.65 -2.74
N LEU A 176 -0.23 7.62 -2.27
CA LEU A 176 -1.20 7.70 -1.17
C LEU A 176 -0.55 7.57 0.21
N ARG A 177 0.65 6.99 0.31
CA ARG A 177 1.28 6.61 1.58
C ARG A 177 2.67 7.21 1.78
N ASP A 178 3.12 8.05 0.84
CA ASP A 178 4.33 8.84 1.01
C ASP A 178 4.10 10.03 1.94
N LEU A 179 4.51 9.89 3.21
CA LEU A 179 4.49 10.93 4.23
C LEU A 179 5.87 11.59 4.43
N ARG A 180 6.81 11.37 3.51
CA ARG A 180 8.08 12.09 3.54
C ARG A 180 7.83 13.59 3.35
N GLY A 181 8.62 14.40 4.04
CA GLY A 181 8.44 15.85 4.14
C GLY A 181 7.36 16.28 5.15
N ALA A 182 6.52 15.38 5.67
CA ALA A 182 5.40 15.73 6.55
C ALA A 182 5.79 15.90 8.04
N GLY A 183 7.08 16.02 8.36
CA GLY A 183 7.55 16.26 9.73
C GLY A 183 7.29 15.10 10.70
N ILE A 184 7.30 13.86 10.20
CA ILE A 184 7.04 12.64 10.95
C ILE A 184 8.30 12.18 11.69
N GLU A 185 8.18 11.88 12.99
CA GLU A 185 9.24 11.29 13.80
C GLU A 185 8.76 10.02 14.51
N TRP A 186 9.50 8.93 14.32
CA TRP A 186 9.33 7.70 15.09
C TRP A 186 10.21 7.73 16.34
N THR A 187 9.61 7.44 17.49
CA THR A 187 10.30 7.33 18.79
C THR A 187 10.07 5.95 19.40
N VAL A 188 11.07 5.40 20.08
CA VAL A 188 10.94 4.11 20.77
C VAL A 188 10.48 4.36 22.21
N ARG A 189 9.34 3.77 22.57
CA ARG A 189 8.78 3.80 23.92
C ARG A 189 9.58 2.88 24.87
N PRO A 190 9.42 3.03 26.20
CA PRO A 190 10.05 2.14 27.18
C PRO A 190 9.69 0.65 27.04
N ASP A 191 8.53 0.35 26.46
CA ASP A 191 8.04 -1.01 26.16
C ASP A 191 8.63 -1.59 24.85
N GLY A 192 9.54 -0.86 24.19
CA GLY A 192 10.20 -1.24 22.94
C GLY A 192 9.39 -0.97 21.68
N CYS A 193 8.13 -0.55 21.78
CA CYS A 193 7.32 -0.22 20.61
C CYS A 193 7.61 1.17 20.06
N ARG A 194 7.46 1.33 18.75
CA ARG A 194 7.54 2.63 18.10
C ARG A 194 6.23 3.41 18.28
N ALA A 195 6.33 4.66 18.70
CA ALA A 195 5.27 5.66 18.64
C ALA A 195 5.65 6.74 17.62
N VAL A 196 4.66 7.39 17.03
CA VAL A 196 4.87 8.39 15.98
C VAL A 196 4.31 9.74 16.41
N THR A 197 5.06 10.80 16.08
CA THR A 197 4.62 12.19 16.24
C THR A 197 4.75 12.91 14.90
N GLN A 198 3.81 13.80 14.61
CA GLN A 198 3.93 14.77 13.52
C GLN A 198 4.17 16.17 14.13
N HIS A 199 5.36 16.73 13.90
CA HIS A 199 5.74 18.04 14.46
C HIS A 199 5.22 19.21 13.65
N ASP A 200 5.19 19.05 12.32
CA ASP A 200 4.67 20.04 11.40
C ASP A 200 3.32 19.59 10.86
N ARG A 201 2.29 20.41 11.06
CA ARG A 201 0.95 20.14 10.50
C ARG A 201 0.81 20.72 9.09
N ASP A 202 1.87 21.32 8.54
CA ASP A 202 1.92 21.82 7.19
C ASP A 202 2.31 20.67 6.25
N GLY A 203 1.34 19.84 5.87
CA GLY A 203 1.55 18.70 4.96
C GLY A 203 0.41 17.69 5.03
N MET A 204 0.64 16.48 4.49
CA MET A 204 -0.33 15.40 4.62
C MET A 204 -0.48 15.03 6.12
N PRO A 205 -1.70 15.08 6.66
CA PRO A 205 -1.94 14.82 8.08
C PRO A 205 -1.66 13.35 8.43
N LEU A 206 -0.99 13.15 9.57
CA LEU A 206 -0.80 11.85 10.17
C LEU A 206 -2.06 11.40 10.92
N TYR A 207 -2.80 10.48 10.33
CA TYR A 207 -3.87 9.74 11.00
C TYR A 207 -3.40 8.43 11.64
N SER A 208 -2.84 8.51 12.84
CA SER A 208 -2.32 7.36 13.58
C SER A 208 -2.86 7.30 15.00
N LEU A 209 -3.17 6.10 15.48
CA LEU A 209 -3.43 5.85 16.90
C LEU A 209 -2.14 5.74 17.72
N ARG A 210 -0.96 5.71 17.08
CA ARG A 210 0.33 5.44 17.74
C ARG A 210 1.00 6.68 18.32
N GLU A 211 0.23 7.70 18.67
CA GLU A 211 0.77 8.83 19.39
C GLU A 211 1.37 8.38 20.74
N PRO A 212 2.46 8.99 21.23
CA PRO A 212 3.14 8.54 22.46
C PRO A 212 2.25 8.50 23.70
N ALA A 213 1.19 9.32 23.76
CA ALA A 213 0.26 9.36 24.89
C ALA A 213 -1.06 8.62 24.63
N SER A 214 -1.20 7.95 23.48
CA SER A 214 -2.43 7.26 23.11
C SER A 214 -2.62 5.98 23.92
N ASP A 215 -3.81 5.83 24.50
CA ASP A 215 -4.28 4.59 25.12
C ASP A 215 -5.13 3.75 24.13
N ASP A 216 -5.43 4.29 22.95
CA ASP A 216 -6.30 3.63 21.94
C ASP A 216 -5.54 2.61 21.10
N PHE A 217 -4.21 2.71 21.02
CA PHE A 217 -3.38 1.73 20.31
C PHE A 217 -2.92 0.60 21.25
N PRO A 218 -3.03 -0.69 20.83
CA PRO A 218 -2.69 -1.83 21.66
C PRO A 218 -1.18 -2.07 21.75
N PHE A 219 -0.40 -1.11 22.27
CA PHE A 219 1.06 -1.15 22.34
C PHE A 219 1.60 -2.42 22.99
N THR A 220 0.96 -2.89 24.07
CA THR A 220 1.42 -4.09 24.79
C THR A 220 1.31 -5.33 23.92
N THR A 221 0.15 -5.55 23.28
CA THR A 221 -0.10 -6.71 22.44
C THR A 221 0.70 -6.62 21.12
N TRP A 222 0.81 -5.42 20.54
CA TRP A 222 1.65 -5.16 19.36
C TRP A 222 3.13 -5.46 19.63
N SER A 223 3.67 -5.04 20.79
CA SER A 223 5.05 -5.33 21.18
C SER A 223 5.33 -6.83 21.22
N ARG A 224 4.42 -7.60 21.82
CA ARG A 224 4.53 -9.06 21.88
C ARG A 224 4.49 -9.69 20.49
N LEU A 225 3.64 -9.17 19.60
CA LEU A 225 3.58 -9.62 18.21
C LEU A 225 4.93 -9.41 17.49
N LEU A 226 5.52 -8.23 17.60
CA LEU A 226 6.82 -7.92 16.98
C LEU A 226 7.97 -8.73 17.57
N VAL A 227 8.02 -8.88 18.90
CA VAL A 227 9.01 -9.73 19.58
C VAL A 227 8.89 -11.16 19.07
N ARG A 228 7.67 -11.69 18.98
CA ARG A 228 7.44 -13.05 18.49
C ARG A 228 7.87 -13.21 17.03
N ALA A 229 7.58 -12.22 16.19
CA ALA A 229 8.01 -12.21 14.80
C ALA A 229 9.55 -12.27 14.69
N ALA A 230 10.26 -11.47 15.49
CA ALA A 230 11.73 -11.49 15.54
C ALA A 230 12.28 -12.84 16.01
N GLU A 231 11.72 -13.43 17.07
CA GLU A 231 12.12 -14.75 17.57
C GLU A 231 11.98 -15.85 16.51
N LEU A 232 10.93 -15.82 15.68
CA LEU A 232 10.74 -16.80 14.61
C LEU A 232 11.86 -16.71 13.58
N LEU A 233 12.26 -15.50 13.20
CA LEU A 233 13.37 -15.30 12.25
C LEU A 233 14.73 -15.65 12.89
N ASP A 234 14.94 -15.32 14.16
CA ASP A 234 16.18 -15.67 14.86
C ASP A 234 16.32 -17.18 15.07
N ALA A 235 15.21 -17.92 15.24
CA ALA A 235 15.23 -19.38 15.28
C ALA A 235 15.73 -19.99 13.97
N ILE A 236 15.44 -19.38 12.82
CA ILE A 236 16.00 -19.81 11.52
C ILE A 236 17.50 -19.62 11.49
N ARG A 237 17.97 -18.44 11.91
CA ARG A 237 19.39 -18.10 11.92
C ARG A 237 20.20 -19.00 12.84
N ALA A 238 19.57 -19.52 13.90
CA ALA A 238 20.18 -20.43 14.85
C ALA A 238 20.13 -21.91 14.42
N ASP A 239 19.45 -22.26 13.33
CA ASP A 239 19.34 -23.64 12.87
C ASP A 239 20.73 -24.19 12.47
N PRO A 240 21.21 -25.29 13.08
CA PRO A 240 22.51 -25.86 12.76
C PRO A 240 22.72 -26.21 11.28
N ALA A 241 21.66 -26.53 10.54
CA ALA A 241 21.72 -26.83 9.12
C ALA A 241 22.24 -25.64 8.30
N VAL A 242 21.88 -24.41 8.72
CA VAL A 242 22.31 -23.16 8.07
C VAL A 242 23.81 -22.93 8.23
N HIS A 243 24.42 -23.44 9.31
CA HIS A 243 25.84 -23.24 9.63
C HIS A 243 26.78 -24.32 9.06
N THR A 244 26.27 -25.26 8.27
CA THR A 244 27.15 -26.22 7.58
C THR A 244 28.03 -25.50 6.56
N ALA A 245 29.26 -25.98 6.36
CA ALA A 245 30.22 -25.33 5.46
C ALA A 245 29.70 -25.22 4.02
N GLU A 246 28.93 -26.20 3.55
CA GLU A 246 28.32 -26.17 2.21
C GLU A 246 27.25 -25.09 2.10
N VAL A 247 26.38 -24.95 3.10
CA VAL A 247 25.32 -23.92 3.10
C VAL A 247 25.95 -22.53 3.20
N GLN A 248 26.93 -22.33 4.09
CA GLN A 248 27.62 -21.04 4.21
C GLN A 248 28.31 -20.64 2.91
N ALA A 249 29.04 -21.56 2.27
CA ALA A 249 29.66 -21.28 0.97
C ALA A 249 28.64 -20.98 -0.15
N ALA A 250 27.44 -21.56 -0.09
CA ALA A 250 26.36 -21.25 -1.02
C ALA A 250 25.69 -19.90 -0.73
N LEU A 251 25.49 -19.56 0.55
CA LEU A 251 25.00 -18.26 0.98
C LEU A 251 25.96 -17.14 0.56
N ASP A 252 27.27 -17.32 0.74
CA ASP A 252 28.27 -16.33 0.32
C ASP A 252 28.12 -15.97 -1.17
N ARG A 253 27.87 -16.97 -2.05
CA ARG A 253 27.61 -16.72 -3.47
C ARG A 253 26.28 -16.01 -3.71
N CYS A 254 25.25 -16.34 -2.93
CA CYS A 254 23.94 -15.70 -3.04
C CYS A 254 23.93 -14.25 -2.50
N THR A 255 24.85 -13.87 -1.62
CA THR A 255 24.89 -12.49 -1.09
C THR A 255 25.61 -11.49 -2.01
N GLY A 256 26.14 -11.94 -3.15
CA GLY A 256 26.73 -11.08 -4.17
C GLY A 256 25.69 -10.36 -5.08
N PRO A 257 26.13 -9.41 -5.92
CA PRO A 257 25.26 -8.62 -6.81
C PRO A 257 24.37 -9.45 -7.75
N ASP A 258 24.89 -10.57 -8.29
CA ASP A 258 24.13 -11.52 -9.12
C ASP A 258 23.78 -12.81 -8.36
N GLY A 259 23.67 -12.70 -7.04
CA GLY A 259 23.51 -13.84 -6.15
C GLY A 259 22.25 -14.66 -6.41
N HIS A 260 21.20 -14.04 -6.96
CA HIS A 260 19.97 -14.71 -7.40
C HIS A 260 20.20 -15.82 -8.44
N GLN A 261 21.34 -15.83 -9.15
CA GLN A 261 21.69 -16.92 -10.07
C GLN A 261 22.20 -18.20 -9.37
N ASN A 262 22.49 -18.12 -8.07
CA ASN A 262 23.11 -19.18 -7.28
C ASN A 262 22.12 -19.91 -6.34
N LEU A 263 20.81 -19.73 -6.53
CA LEU A 263 19.77 -20.28 -5.66
C LEU A 263 19.69 -21.82 -5.70
N GLY A 264 19.87 -22.43 -6.88
CA GLY A 264 19.85 -23.90 -7.02
C GLY A 264 20.88 -24.60 -6.10
N PRO A 265 22.17 -24.24 -6.17
CA PRO A 265 23.18 -24.74 -5.23
C PRO A 265 22.86 -24.51 -3.75
N LEU A 266 22.22 -23.39 -3.40
CA LEU A 266 21.81 -23.14 -2.01
C LEU A 266 20.69 -24.09 -1.58
N SER A 267 19.67 -24.26 -2.41
CA SER A 267 18.57 -25.21 -2.16
C SER A 267 19.09 -26.64 -1.95
N GLU A 268 20.00 -27.11 -2.81
CA GLU A 268 20.61 -28.44 -2.66
C GLU A 268 21.39 -28.59 -1.34
N ALA A 269 22.16 -27.56 -0.97
CA ALA A 269 22.94 -27.55 0.27
C ALA A 269 22.04 -27.60 1.51
N LEU A 270 20.96 -26.80 1.53
CA LEU A 270 19.96 -26.79 2.61
C LEU A 270 19.29 -28.16 2.77
N CYS A 271 18.88 -28.78 1.66
CA CYS A 271 18.30 -30.13 1.66
C CYS A 271 19.28 -31.18 2.20
N ARG A 272 20.56 -31.14 1.79
CA ARG A 272 21.59 -32.06 2.32
C ARG A 272 21.87 -31.85 3.80
N ALA A 273 21.80 -30.60 4.27
CA ALA A 273 21.98 -30.24 5.68
C ALA A 273 20.77 -30.60 6.56
N GLY A 274 19.66 -31.07 5.98
CA GLY A 274 18.45 -31.44 6.71
C GLY A 274 17.64 -30.23 7.19
N PHE A 275 17.83 -29.06 6.57
CA PHE A 275 17.01 -27.88 6.86
C PHE A 275 15.54 -28.17 6.51
N SER A 276 14.62 -27.81 7.40
CA SER A 276 13.22 -28.27 7.33
C SER A 276 12.19 -27.16 7.13
N GLN A 277 12.62 -25.89 7.11
CA GLN A 277 11.68 -24.78 6.97
C GLN A 277 11.16 -24.66 5.53
N THR A 278 9.91 -25.06 5.35
CA THR A 278 9.29 -25.25 4.03
C THR A 278 9.14 -23.93 3.26
N ALA A 279 8.80 -22.84 3.94
CA ALA A 279 8.61 -21.54 3.29
C ALA A 279 9.91 -21.04 2.65
N LEU A 280 11.03 -21.15 3.38
CA LEU A 280 12.36 -20.73 2.91
C LEU A 280 12.93 -21.68 1.85
N LEU A 281 12.77 -22.99 2.02
CA LEU A 281 13.18 -23.96 0.99
C LEU A 281 12.49 -23.67 -0.34
N ARG A 282 11.16 -23.47 -0.31
CA ARG A 282 10.38 -23.12 -1.51
C ARG A 282 10.81 -21.79 -2.10
N ALA A 283 11.01 -20.76 -1.27
CA ALA A 283 11.43 -19.44 -1.73
C ALA A 283 12.80 -19.45 -2.45
N VAL A 284 13.66 -20.41 -2.14
CA VAL A 284 14.96 -20.58 -2.80
C VAL A 284 14.88 -21.56 -3.98
N SER A 285 14.10 -22.63 -3.88
CA SER A 285 14.03 -23.67 -4.92
C SER A 285 13.11 -23.31 -6.09
N GLU A 286 11.98 -22.69 -5.79
CA GLU A 286 10.89 -22.37 -6.73
C GLU A 286 10.30 -20.98 -6.41
N PRO A 287 11.13 -19.91 -6.45
CA PRO A 287 10.64 -18.55 -6.25
C PRO A 287 9.64 -18.16 -7.35
N VAL A 288 8.53 -17.52 -6.98
CA VAL A 288 7.63 -16.89 -7.96
C VAL A 288 8.09 -15.49 -8.35
N ALA A 289 8.96 -14.88 -7.55
CA ALA A 289 9.59 -13.59 -7.81
C ALA A 289 11.02 -13.56 -7.22
N VAL A 290 11.92 -12.77 -7.81
CA VAL A 290 13.28 -12.58 -7.29
C VAL A 290 13.28 -12.00 -5.87
N ALA A 291 12.29 -11.16 -5.56
CA ALA A 291 12.11 -10.60 -4.22
C ALA A 291 11.75 -11.67 -3.17
N GLU A 292 11.05 -12.75 -3.55
CA GLU A 292 10.79 -13.90 -2.66
C GLU A 292 12.10 -14.62 -2.31
N ALA A 293 12.99 -14.82 -3.28
CA ALA A 293 14.30 -15.39 -3.01
C ALA A 293 15.18 -14.45 -2.17
N ALA A 294 15.09 -13.13 -2.39
CA ALA A 294 15.93 -12.14 -1.71
C ALA A 294 15.73 -12.16 -0.20
N TRP A 295 14.49 -12.06 0.28
CA TRP A 295 14.24 -12.09 1.73
C TRP A 295 14.61 -13.43 2.36
N ALA A 296 14.45 -14.53 1.62
CA ALA A 296 14.80 -15.86 2.11
C ALA A 296 16.31 -15.98 2.33
N VAL A 297 17.12 -15.53 1.34
CA VAL A 297 18.58 -15.49 1.47
C VAL A 297 19.01 -14.50 2.57
N GLU A 298 18.38 -13.32 2.68
CA GLU A 298 18.65 -12.37 3.78
C GLU A 298 18.44 -13.01 5.15
N THR A 299 17.34 -13.76 5.32
CA THR A 299 17.00 -14.41 6.57
C THR A 299 18.01 -15.49 6.93
N LEU A 300 18.33 -16.38 5.96
CA LEU A 300 19.31 -17.46 6.12
C LEU A 300 20.74 -16.94 6.37
N ALA A 301 21.13 -15.84 5.71
CA ALA A 301 22.46 -15.24 5.85
C ALA A 301 22.58 -14.27 7.05
N GLY A 302 21.50 -14.03 7.80
CA GLY A 302 21.50 -13.08 8.93
C GLY A 302 21.70 -11.62 8.50
N LEU A 303 21.30 -11.27 7.28
CA LEU A 303 21.37 -9.90 6.78
C LEU A 303 20.19 -9.05 7.28
N GLY A 304 20.36 -7.73 7.21
CA GLY A 304 19.28 -6.77 7.45
C GLY A 304 18.18 -6.89 6.40
N GLN A 305 16.95 -6.59 6.80
CA GLN A 305 15.79 -6.56 5.91
C GLN A 305 16.03 -5.65 4.72
N GLY A 306 15.69 -6.13 3.51
CA GLY A 306 15.75 -5.34 2.30
C GLY A 306 17.15 -5.23 1.67
N LYS A 307 18.20 -5.68 2.35
CA LYS A 307 19.59 -5.51 1.90
C LYS A 307 19.87 -6.19 0.55
N LEU A 308 19.43 -7.43 0.36
CA LEU A 308 19.59 -8.12 -0.93
C LEU A 308 18.53 -7.69 -1.92
N THR A 309 17.35 -7.29 -1.44
CA THR A 309 16.31 -6.72 -2.31
C THR A 309 16.85 -5.48 -3.03
N ALA A 310 17.36 -4.49 -2.29
CA ALA A 310 18.01 -3.32 -2.86
C ALA A 310 19.21 -3.68 -3.76
N ALA A 311 20.05 -4.63 -3.33
CA ALA A 311 21.24 -5.01 -4.10
C ALA A 311 20.93 -5.71 -5.43
N TRP A 312 19.91 -6.58 -5.47
CA TRP A 312 19.57 -7.37 -6.66
C TRP A 312 18.71 -6.60 -7.66
N PHE A 313 17.91 -5.64 -7.21
CA PHE A 313 17.04 -4.84 -8.06
C PHE A 313 17.65 -3.48 -8.45
N GLY A 314 18.62 -2.99 -7.67
CA GLY A 314 19.22 -1.67 -7.86
C GLY A 314 18.31 -0.55 -7.38
N GLY A 315 18.59 0.66 -7.89
CA GLY A 315 17.85 1.87 -7.51
C GLY A 315 16.37 1.77 -7.90
N SER A 316 15.49 2.15 -6.97
CA SER A 316 14.06 2.16 -7.19
C SER A 316 13.70 3.13 -8.33
N PRO A 317 12.82 2.73 -9.26
CA PRO A 317 12.27 3.65 -10.26
C PRO A 317 11.43 4.77 -9.64
N LEU A 318 11.08 4.68 -8.35
CA LEU A 318 10.34 5.69 -7.60
C LEU A 318 11.25 6.64 -6.79
N ALA A 319 12.57 6.44 -6.82
CA ALA A 319 13.50 7.25 -6.03
C ALA A 319 13.42 8.75 -6.35
N ASP A 320 13.29 9.08 -7.63
CA ASP A 320 13.16 10.45 -8.15
C ASP A 320 11.71 10.84 -8.48
N SER A 321 10.75 9.95 -8.22
CA SER A 321 9.35 10.20 -8.53
C SER A 321 8.80 11.36 -7.72
N ARG A 322 7.95 12.15 -8.39
CA ARG A 322 7.27 13.29 -7.77
C ARG A 322 5.79 13.21 -8.00
N SER A 323 5.05 13.73 -7.03
CA SER A 323 3.61 13.78 -7.08
C SER A 323 3.13 15.13 -6.56
N TRP A 324 2.13 15.69 -7.21
CA TRP A 324 1.52 16.97 -6.83
C TRP A 324 0.03 16.75 -6.64
N ARG A 325 -0.48 17.08 -5.46
CA ARG A 325 -1.91 17.17 -5.21
C ARG A 325 -2.39 18.58 -5.49
N LEU A 326 -3.39 18.68 -6.36
CA LEU A 326 -3.97 19.92 -6.80
C LEU A 326 -5.46 19.93 -6.47
N SER A 327 -5.97 21.10 -6.11
CA SER A 327 -7.39 21.36 -5.94
C SER A 327 -7.91 22.09 -7.17
N LEU A 328 -8.84 21.49 -7.90
CA LEU A 328 -9.54 22.08 -9.02
C LEU A 328 -10.97 22.45 -8.61
N THR A 329 -11.29 23.74 -8.61
CA THR A 329 -12.65 24.23 -8.32
C THR A 329 -13.39 24.54 -9.63
N LEU A 330 -14.55 23.92 -9.80
CA LEU A 330 -15.45 24.12 -10.94
C LEU A 330 -16.69 24.89 -10.51
N PRO A 331 -17.15 25.91 -11.27
CA PRO A 331 -18.42 26.57 -10.98
C PRO A 331 -19.59 25.67 -11.33
N ALA A 332 -20.55 25.57 -10.43
CA ALA A 332 -21.68 24.65 -10.58
C ALA A 332 -22.98 25.33 -11.03
N ALA A 333 -23.03 26.67 -10.98
CA ALA A 333 -24.20 27.44 -11.38
C ALA A 333 -24.56 27.19 -12.86
N GLY A 334 -25.81 26.76 -13.11
CA GLY A 334 -26.32 26.49 -14.45
C GLY A 334 -25.79 25.20 -15.09
N ARG A 335 -25.11 24.34 -14.32
CA ARG A 335 -24.61 23.04 -14.77
C ARG A 335 -25.51 21.90 -14.27
N PRO A 336 -25.56 20.76 -14.99
CA PRO A 336 -26.17 19.53 -14.48
C PRO A 336 -25.52 19.09 -13.17
N TRP A 337 -26.28 18.40 -12.33
CA TRP A 337 -25.80 17.94 -11.02
C TRP A 337 -24.62 16.94 -11.12
N ARG A 338 -24.53 16.15 -12.21
CA ARG A 338 -23.42 15.22 -12.51
C ARG A 338 -22.22 15.87 -13.21
N PHE A 339 -22.25 17.17 -13.48
CA PHE A 339 -21.22 17.82 -14.29
C PHE A 339 -19.80 17.63 -13.73
N ALA A 340 -19.63 17.74 -12.41
CA ALA A 340 -18.34 17.53 -11.79
C ALA A 340 -17.85 16.08 -11.86
N GLN A 341 -18.76 15.11 -11.69
CA GLN A 341 -18.46 13.67 -11.81
C GLN A 341 -18.02 13.32 -13.24
N GLU A 342 -18.74 13.82 -14.26
CA GLU A 342 -18.39 13.62 -15.67
C GLU A 342 -17.01 14.22 -15.99
N ILE A 343 -16.74 15.44 -15.51
CA ILE A 343 -15.43 16.09 -15.69
C ILE A 343 -14.32 15.33 -14.97
N ALA A 344 -14.55 14.87 -13.73
CA ALA A 344 -13.57 14.11 -12.97
C ALA A 344 -13.24 12.78 -13.68
N GLY A 345 -14.25 12.03 -14.13
CA GLY A 345 -14.07 10.79 -14.86
C GLY A 345 -13.30 10.97 -16.17
N GLU A 346 -13.68 11.95 -16.99
CA GLU A 346 -12.95 12.25 -18.24
C GLU A 346 -11.53 12.74 -17.98
N LEU A 347 -11.30 13.53 -16.92
CA LEU A 347 -9.98 14.04 -16.56
C LEU A 347 -9.09 12.92 -16.03
N SER A 348 -9.62 12.05 -15.18
CA SER A 348 -8.89 10.90 -14.66
C SER A 348 -8.46 9.99 -15.80
N ALA A 349 -9.37 9.64 -16.72
CA ALA A 349 -9.06 8.83 -17.88
C ALA A 349 -7.97 9.45 -18.77
N ALA A 350 -8.04 10.77 -19.03
CA ALA A 350 -7.04 11.47 -19.83
C ALA A 350 -5.66 11.53 -19.15
N LEU A 351 -5.61 11.71 -17.82
CA LEU A 351 -4.37 11.70 -17.05
C LEU A 351 -3.78 10.29 -16.99
N GLN A 352 -4.60 9.25 -16.81
CA GLN A 352 -4.19 7.85 -16.82
C GLN A 352 -3.65 7.43 -18.19
N GLU A 353 -4.34 7.77 -19.29
CA GLU A 353 -3.88 7.50 -20.66
C GLU A 353 -2.51 8.12 -20.94
N ALA A 354 -2.24 9.30 -20.37
CA ALA A 354 -0.96 9.98 -20.48
C ALA A 354 0.11 9.49 -19.47
N GLY A 355 -0.25 8.62 -18.52
CA GLY A 355 0.62 8.21 -17.42
C GLY A 355 0.96 9.35 -16.44
N LEU A 356 0.11 10.37 -16.37
CA LEU A 356 0.34 11.62 -15.65
C LEU A 356 -0.41 11.73 -14.32
N GLY A 357 -1.27 10.77 -13.96
CA GLY A 357 -1.96 10.74 -12.67
C GLY A 357 -3.45 10.47 -12.79
N ARG A 358 -4.26 11.07 -11.89
CA ARG A 358 -5.70 10.80 -11.78
C ARG A 358 -6.46 12.00 -11.20
N ALA A 359 -7.79 11.96 -11.29
CA ALA A 359 -8.67 12.96 -10.70
C ALA A 359 -9.94 12.35 -10.11
N GLU A 360 -10.43 12.91 -9.01
CA GLU A 360 -11.64 12.46 -8.32
C GLU A 360 -12.41 13.65 -7.74
N THR A 361 -13.68 13.43 -7.38
CA THR A 361 -14.53 14.46 -6.77
C THR A 361 -14.33 14.48 -5.26
N ASN A 362 -14.01 15.64 -4.69
CA ASN A 362 -13.75 15.81 -3.25
C ASN A 362 -14.88 16.60 -2.53
N GLY A 363 -15.96 16.92 -3.23
CA GLY A 363 -17.17 17.50 -2.64
C GLY A 363 -17.61 18.81 -3.27
N SER A 364 -18.48 19.54 -2.57
CA SER A 364 -19.10 20.74 -3.12
C SER A 364 -19.45 21.79 -2.09
N THR A 365 -19.60 23.03 -2.55
CA THR A 365 -20.04 24.16 -1.74
C THR A 365 -21.43 24.60 -2.16
N SER A 366 -22.37 24.61 -1.20
CA SER A 366 -23.70 25.21 -1.34
C SER A 366 -23.86 26.42 -0.43
N VAL A 367 -24.53 27.47 -0.92
CA VAL A 367 -24.79 28.70 -0.15
C VAL A 367 -26.30 28.92 -0.04
N GLN A 368 -26.78 29.33 1.14
CA GLN A 368 -28.18 29.67 1.31
C GLN A 368 -28.52 30.95 0.53
N SER A 369 -29.52 30.87 -0.34
CA SER A 369 -30.06 32.00 -1.09
C SER A 369 -30.88 32.94 -0.21
N GLU A 370 -31.13 34.15 -0.71
CA GLU A 370 -32.01 35.14 -0.06
C GLU A 370 -33.45 34.63 0.18
N HIS A 371 -33.86 33.59 -0.56
CA HIS A 371 -35.17 32.94 -0.40
C HIS A 371 -35.15 31.71 0.51
N GLY A 372 -34.03 31.45 1.19
CA GLY A 372 -33.89 30.37 2.18
C GLY A 372 -33.53 29.00 1.61
N GLY A 373 -33.57 28.80 0.28
CA GLY A 373 -33.12 27.57 -0.38
C GLY A 373 -31.60 27.53 -0.59
N TYR A 374 -30.99 26.36 -0.61
CA TYR A 374 -29.56 26.21 -0.91
C TYR A 374 -29.30 26.24 -2.42
N VAL A 375 -28.27 26.98 -2.83
CA VAL A 375 -27.81 27.07 -4.21
C VAL A 375 -26.41 26.46 -4.27
N HIS A 376 -26.29 25.42 -5.08
CA HIS A 376 -25.04 24.76 -5.42
C HIS A 376 -24.12 25.74 -6.16
N ARG A 377 -22.96 26.03 -5.58
CA ARG A 377 -22.08 27.13 -6.04
C ARG A 377 -20.89 26.60 -6.84
N ALA A 378 -20.22 25.61 -6.29
CA ALA A 378 -19.00 25.07 -6.88
C ALA A 378 -18.79 23.62 -6.46
N ASP A 379 -18.14 22.88 -7.33
CA ASP A 379 -17.64 21.53 -7.09
C ASP A 379 -16.12 21.57 -6.95
N HIS A 380 -15.59 20.69 -6.12
CA HIS A 380 -14.17 20.56 -5.83
C HIS A 380 -13.70 19.18 -6.31
N LEU A 381 -12.68 19.19 -7.15
CA LEU A 381 -11.98 18.00 -7.62
C LEU A 381 -10.59 17.97 -6.99
N GLU A 382 -10.18 16.79 -6.56
CA GLU A 382 -8.81 16.50 -6.22
C GLU A 382 -8.11 15.91 -7.44
N VAL A 383 -6.93 16.44 -7.76
CA VAL A 383 -6.16 16.02 -8.93
C VAL A 383 -4.75 15.69 -8.49
N LEU A 384 -4.34 14.45 -8.72
CA LEU A 384 -2.99 13.97 -8.50
C LEU A 384 -2.25 14.00 -9.84
N ILE A 385 -1.14 14.74 -9.91
CA ILE A 385 -0.23 14.75 -11.06
C ILE A 385 1.09 14.08 -10.71
N ARG A 386 1.59 13.22 -11.59
CA ARG A 386 2.84 12.45 -11.46
C ARG A 386 3.90 13.00 -12.39
N ASP A 387 5.12 13.15 -11.87
CA ASP A 387 6.41 13.38 -12.54
C ASP A 387 6.54 14.60 -13.49
N ASP A 388 5.51 14.96 -14.26
CA ASP A 388 5.45 16.09 -15.19
C ASP A 388 4.24 16.99 -14.88
N LEU A 389 4.41 17.88 -13.90
CA LEU A 389 3.40 18.89 -13.54
C LEU A 389 2.95 19.75 -14.76
N PRO A 390 3.87 20.32 -15.59
CA PRO A 390 3.47 21.05 -16.79
C PRO A 390 2.62 20.22 -17.77
N GLY A 391 2.96 18.95 -17.97
CA GLY A 391 2.17 18.01 -18.78
C GLY A 391 0.77 17.81 -18.23
N GLY A 392 0.65 17.52 -16.92
CA GLY A 392 -0.63 17.33 -16.25
C GLY A 392 -1.52 18.58 -16.31
N VAL A 393 -0.95 19.77 -16.05
CA VAL A 393 -1.66 21.05 -16.16
C VAL A 393 -2.17 21.30 -17.59
N ARG A 394 -1.42 20.87 -18.61
CA ARG A 394 -1.86 20.97 -20.01
C ARG A 394 -3.08 20.08 -20.28
N VAL A 395 -3.09 18.85 -19.77
CA VAL A 395 -4.25 17.93 -19.89
C VAL A 395 -5.48 18.53 -19.23
N ILE A 396 -5.33 19.02 -17.98
CA ILE A 396 -6.40 19.72 -17.25
C ILE A 396 -6.93 20.89 -18.08
N SER A 397 -6.04 21.76 -18.57
CA SER A 397 -6.45 22.93 -19.35
C SER A 397 -7.20 22.56 -20.63
N GLN A 398 -6.69 21.59 -21.40
CA GLN A 398 -7.33 21.15 -22.65
C GLN A 398 -8.75 20.64 -22.40
N LEU A 399 -8.95 19.85 -21.35
CA LEU A 399 -10.26 19.33 -20.99
C LEU A 399 -11.22 20.44 -20.55
N LEU A 400 -10.76 21.38 -19.71
CA LEU A 400 -11.57 22.50 -19.26
C LEU A 400 -11.92 23.48 -20.38
N HIS A 401 -11.10 23.61 -21.43
CA HIS A 401 -11.45 24.42 -22.60
C HIS A 401 -12.52 23.73 -23.45
N ARG A 402 -12.43 22.40 -23.63
CA ARG A 402 -13.42 21.60 -24.38
C ARG A 402 -14.83 21.72 -23.79
N HIS A 403 -14.94 21.73 -22.47
CA HIS A 403 -16.24 21.80 -21.76
C HIS A 403 -16.72 23.23 -21.43
N GLN A 404 -15.90 24.23 -21.76
CA GLN A 404 -16.08 25.66 -21.46
C GLN A 404 -16.08 26.11 -19.97
N PRO A 405 -15.63 25.36 -18.94
CA PRO A 405 -15.42 25.95 -17.59
C PRO A 405 -14.10 26.71 -17.42
N ALA A 406 -13.14 26.61 -18.35
CA ALA A 406 -11.76 27.11 -18.17
C ALA A 406 -11.65 28.56 -17.68
N ALA A 407 -12.48 29.47 -18.19
CA ALA A 407 -12.43 30.90 -17.82
C ALA A 407 -12.79 31.19 -16.35
N THR A 408 -13.38 30.21 -15.67
CA THR A 408 -13.95 30.35 -14.31
C THR A 408 -13.46 29.26 -13.35
N ALA A 409 -12.77 28.24 -13.87
CA ALA A 409 -12.17 27.21 -13.06
C ALA A 409 -10.92 27.76 -12.35
N VAL A 410 -10.66 27.25 -11.15
CA VAL A 410 -9.49 27.64 -10.35
C VAL A 410 -8.70 26.39 -10.01
N LEU A 411 -7.47 26.30 -10.50
CA LEU A 411 -6.52 25.25 -10.15
C LEU A 411 -5.50 25.80 -9.15
N LYS A 412 -5.26 25.07 -8.06
CA LYS A 412 -4.30 25.43 -7.00
C LYS A 412 -3.54 24.21 -6.51
N HIS A 413 -2.39 24.42 -5.89
CA HIS A 413 -1.81 23.40 -5.02
C HIS A 413 -2.77 23.09 -3.85
N ALA A 414 -2.96 21.80 -3.53
CA ALA A 414 -3.76 21.35 -2.39
C ALA A 414 -3.02 21.50 -1.06
N GLU A 415 -1.72 21.82 -1.12
CA GLU A 415 -0.86 22.04 0.04
C GLU A 415 -0.29 23.47 -0.01
N LYS A 416 0.17 23.96 1.15
CA LYS A 416 0.82 25.28 1.24
C LYS A 416 1.97 25.37 0.23
N PRO A 417 2.11 26.48 -0.50
CA PRO A 417 1.47 27.79 -0.29
C PRO A 417 0.06 27.98 -0.91
N TYR A 418 -0.61 26.93 -1.40
CA TYR A 418 -1.91 27.01 -2.08
C TYR A 418 -1.91 27.96 -3.29
N GLU A 419 -0.77 28.00 -4.00
CA GLU A 419 -0.58 28.88 -5.14
C GLU A 419 -1.51 28.53 -6.30
N ASN A 420 -2.06 29.57 -6.94
CA ASN A 420 -2.84 29.42 -8.15
C ASN A 420 -1.94 28.97 -9.30
N ILE A 421 -2.38 27.94 -10.02
CA ILE A 421 -1.73 27.45 -11.23
C ILE A 421 -2.51 27.99 -12.44
N PRO A 422 -1.87 28.75 -13.35
CA PRO A 422 -2.57 29.31 -14.50
C PRO A 422 -2.97 28.21 -15.48
N LEU A 423 -4.26 28.21 -15.85
CA LEU A 423 -4.81 27.38 -16.93
C LEU A 423 -4.62 28.11 -18.26
N VAL A 424 -3.52 27.83 -18.95
CA VAL A 424 -3.17 28.48 -20.22
C VAL A 424 -4.03 27.93 -21.36
N ASP A 425 -4.46 28.79 -22.29
CA ASP A 425 -5.19 28.38 -23.49
C ASP A 425 -4.32 27.43 -24.32
N PRO A 426 -4.78 26.20 -24.62
CA PRO A 426 -3.99 25.23 -25.38
C PRO A 426 -3.71 25.65 -26.84
N SER A 427 -4.34 26.72 -27.33
CA SER A 427 -4.09 27.30 -28.66
C SER A 427 -2.92 28.30 -28.73
N THR A 428 -2.34 28.67 -27.58
CA THR A 428 -1.13 29.50 -27.46
C THR A 428 0.08 28.67 -27.05
#